data_AF-A0A7J2ZBP4-F1
#
_entry.id   AF-A0A7J2ZBP4-F1
#
_cell.length_a   1.000
_cell.length_b   1.000
_cell.length_c   1.000
_cell.angle_alpha   90.00
_cell.angle_beta   90.00
_cell.angle_gamma   90.00
#
_symmetry.space_group_name_H-M   'P 1'
#
loop_
_entity.id
_entity.type
_entity.pdbx_description
1 polymer ?
#
loop_
_entity_poly.entity_id
_entity_poly.type
_entity_poly.pdbx_seq_one_letter_code
_entity_poly.pdbx_strand_id
1 'polypeptide(L)'
;GSFNLPLYRIFADPMSTAGLVIDPNMAGGFKFEVVDAQEGKKVVLKCPEEMYELVALIGTVERYIVSRVWRARDDLICASGSVTRLSLIAGKYVGKDDPVMIVRAQHGLPAVGEVLAPFMHSYLVAGWMRGSHWGPLMPVGLKDARCTLFDGPPRIVALGFQVADGAIASDDDGKPMITDFFADPAFALARKEALKYAAMLRRMGEFEPARLGVESMEYTTLPQVIEKLKERFTPI
;
A
#
# COMPACT_ATOMS: atom_id res chain seq x y z
N GLY A 1 3.00 4.95 -1.57
CA GLY A 1 1.56 4.65 -1.59
C GLY A 1 1.21 3.20 -1.88
N SER A 2 1.91 2.20 -1.30
CA SER A 2 1.55 0.78 -1.49
C SER A 2 0.14 0.43 -0.99
N PHE A 3 -0.36 1.20 -0.02
CA PHE A 3 -1.72 1.08 0.50
C PHE A 3 -2.79 1.89 -0.26
N ASN A 4 -2.42 2.69 -1.27
CA ASN A 4 -3.40 3.54 -1.98
C ASN A 4 -4.51 2.71 -2.63
N LEU A 5 -4.14 1.72 -3.45
CA LEU A 5 -5.10 0.85 -4.13
C LEU A 5 -5.93 0.02 -3.13
N PRO A 6 -5.34 -0.63 -2.10
CA PRO A 6 -6.12 -1.26 -1.04
C PRO A 6 -7.12 -0.34 -0.38
N LEU A 7 -6.69 0.83 0.09
CA LEU A 7 -7.60 1.76 0.78
C LEU A 7 -8.73 2.22 -0.14
N TYR A 8 -8.44 2.48 -1.40
CA TYR A 8 -9.47 2.75 -2.41
C TYR A 8 -10.48 1.59 -2.51
N ARG A 9 -10.00 0.34 -2.62
CA ARG A 9 -10.90 -0.82 -2.72
C ARG A 9 -11.73 -1.03 -1.44
N ILE A 10 -11.13 -0.83 -0.27
CA ILE A 10 -11.78 -0.99 1.04
C ILE A 10 -12.87 0.07 1.26
N PHE A 11 -12.64 1.31 0.84
CA PHE A 11 -13.47 2.45 1.28
C PHE A 11 -14.25 3.15 0.16
N ALA A 12 -13.94 2.90 -1.11
CA ALA A 12 -14.60 3.58 -2.23
C ALA A 12 -15.11 2.63 -3.33
N ASP A 13 -14.66 1.38 -3.37
CA ASP A 13 -15.01 0.46 -4.45
C ASP A 13 -16.16 -0.50 -4.07
N PRO A 14 -17.37 -0.33 -4.62
CA PRO A 14 -18.50 -1.20 -4.33
C PRO A 14 -18.32 -2.65 -4.86
N MET A 15 -17.35 -2.90 -5.75
CA MET A 15 -17.02 -4.25 -6.22
C MET A 15 -16.14 -5.02 -5.23
N SER A 16 -15.54 -4.33 -4.26
CA SER A 16 -14.75 -4.95 -3.19
C SER A 16 -15.47 -4.89 -1.85
N THR A 17 -16.21 -3.82 -1.59
CA THR A 17 -16.87 -3.55 -0.32
C THR A 17 -18.37 -3.44 -0.54
N ALA A 18 -19.07 -4.55 -0.33
CA ALA A 18 -20.51 -4.65 -0.55
C ALA A 18 -21.31 -3.69 0.35
N GLY A 19 -20.80 -3.42 1.57
CA GLY A 19 -21.43 -2.50 2.53
C GLY A 19 -21.69 -1.11 1.97
N LEU A 20 -20.88 -0.62 1.02
CA LEU A 20 -21.10 0.66 0.33
C LEU A 20 -22.44 0.72 -0.41
N VAL A 21 -22.98 -0.43 -0.81
CA VAL A 21 -24.25 -0.56 -1.55
C VAL A 21 -25.39 -1.06 -0.65
N ILE A 22 -25.11 -2.02 0.25
CA ILE A 22 -26.16 -2.74 0.98
C ILE A 22 -26.29 -2.38 2.46
N ASP A 23 -25.30 -1.70 3.07
CA ASP A 23 -25.41 -1.23 4.46
C ASP A 23 -25.80 0.26 4.48
N PRO A 24 -27.01 0.62 4.97
CA PRO A 24 -27.44 2.00 5.11
C PRO A 24 -26.48 2.88 5.94
N ASN A 25 -25.67 2.27 6.82
CA ASN A 25 -24.70 2.98 7.63
C ASN A 25 -23.43 3.39 6.86
N MET A 26 -23.19 2.81 5.69
CA MET A 26 -22.02 3.06 4.83
C MET A 26 -22.38 3.81 3.55
N ALA A 27 -23.67 3.92 3.20
CA ALA A 27 -24.15 4.59 1.98
C ALA A 27 -23.67 6.05 1.82
N GLY A 28 -23.35 6.74 2.93
CA GLY A 28 -22.80 8.10 2.90
C GLY A 28 -21.34 8.21 2.44
N GLY A 29 -20.64 7.09 2.28
CA GLY A 29 -19.27 7.04 1.78
C GLY A 29 -18.19 7.44 2.79
N PHE A 30 -16.98 7.67 2.26
CA PHE A 30 -15.75 7.91 3.03
C PHE A 30 -14.94 9.07 2.43
N LYS A 31 -14.16 9.72 3.29
CA LYS A 31 -13.26 10.83 2.94
C LYS A 31 -11.81 10.40 3.07
N PHE A 32 -10.97 10.77 2.10
CA PHE A 32 -9.57 10.36 1.99
C PHE A 32 -8.65 11.59 2.13
N GLU A 33 -7.75 11.58 3.10
CA GLU A 33 -6.65 12.55 3.17
C GLU A 33 -5.50 12.09 2.28
N VAL A 34 -5.30 12.79 1.18
CA VAL A 34 -4.22 12.54 0.24
C VAL A 34 -3.12 13.56 0.49
N VAL A 35 -1.92 13.07 0.81
CA VAL A 35 -0.71 13.87 1.01
C VAL A 35 0.09 13.90 -0.29
N ASP A 36 0.43 15.10 -0.76
CA ASP A 36 1.49 15.31 -1.74
C ASP A 36 2.83 15.25 -0.99
N ALA A 37 3.55 14.14 -1.15
CA ALA A 37 4.82 13.93 -0.46
C ALA A 37 5.91 14.91 -0.91
N GLN A 38 5.86 15.41 -2.15
CA GLN A 38 6.88 16.33 -2.67
C GLN A 38 6.66 17.76 -2.19
N GLU A 39 5.41 18.24 -2.22
CA GLU A 39 5.09 19.62 -1.83
C GLU A 39 4.73 19.78 -0.34
N GLY A 40 4.57 18.68 0.39
CA GLY A 40 4.16 18.72 1.81
C GLY A 40 2.74 19.25 2.00
N LYS A 41 1.89 19.13 1.00
CA LYS A 41 0.49 19.58 1.01
C LYS A 41 -0.46 18.40 1.16
N LYS A 42 -1.72 18.70 1.50
CA LYS A 42 -2.77 17.69 1.58
C LYS A 42 -4.10 18.21 1.06
N VAL A 43 -4.92 17.27 0.59
CA VAL A 43 -6.32 17.49 0.18
C VAL A 43 -7.19 16.39 0.78
N VAL A 44 -8.46 16.71 1.05
CA VAL A 44 -9.45 15.73 1.49
C VAL A 44 -10.48 15.58 0.39
N LEU A 45 -10.67 14.36 -0.12
CA LEU A 45 -11.61 14.02 -1.18
C LEU A 45 -12.65 13.04 -0.66
N LYS A 46 -13.92 13.24 -1.00
CA LYS A 46 -15.03 12.40 -0.58
C LYS A 46 -15.50 11.51 -1.74
N CYS A 47 -15.57 10.21 -1.48
CA CYS A 47 -16.19 9.26 -2.40
C CYS A 47 -17.65 8.99 -1.99
N PRO A 48 -18.55 8.80 -2.96
CA PRO A 48 -18.26 8.55 -4.39
C PRO A 48 -18.12 9.81 -5.29
N GLU A 49 -18.47 11.00 -4.84
CA GLU A 49 -18.56 12.20 -5.70
C GLU A 49 -17.23 12.69 -6.30
N GLU A 50 -16.10 12.50 -5.59
CA GLU A 50 -14.75 12.92 -6.02
C GLU A 50 -13.86 11.70 -6.34
N MET A 51 -14.46 10.58 -6.74
CA MET A 51 -13.75 9.33 -6.99
C MET A 51 -12.70 9.45 -8.10
N TYR A 52 -13.01 10.20 -9.15
CA TYR A 52 -12.11 10.32 -10.31
C TYR A 52 -10.91 11.19 -9.97
N GLU A 53 -11.11 12.29 -9.25
CA GLU A 53 -10.07 13.15 -8.69
C GLU A 53 -9.19 12.34 -7.73
N LEU A 54 -9.80 11.52 -6.87
CA LEU A 54 -9.06 10.65 -5.96
C LEU A 54 -8.15 9.70 -6.73
N VAL A 55 -8.69 8.95 -7.70
CA VAL A 55 -7.92 7.97 -8.50
C VAL A 55 -6.83 8.66 -9.34
N ALA A 56 -7.11 9.84 -9.89
CA ALA A 56 -6.14 10.63 -10.65
C ALA A 56 -4.91 11.00 -9.80
N LEU A 57 -5.10 11.30 -8.51
CA LEU A 57 -3.99 11.53 -7.58
C LEU A 57 -3.34 10.20 -7.17
N ILE A 58 -4.08 9.32 -6.51
CA ILE A 58 -3.50 8.17 -5.80
C ILE A 58 -2.97 7.08 -6.74
N GLY A 59 -3.27 7.16 -8.04
CA GLY A 59 -2.64 6.37 -9.10
C GLY A 59 -1.15 6.67 -9.28
N THR A 60 -0.71 7.89 -8.97
CA THR A 60 0.72 8.25 -8.90
C THR A 60 1.27 7.92 -7.51
N VAL A 61 1.43 6.63 -7.22
CA VAL A 61 1.70 6.06 -5.89
C VAL A 61 3.01 6.53 -5.23
N GLU A 62 3.91 7.13 -6.01
CA GLU A 62 5.18 7.70 -5.54
C GLU A 62 5.05 9.17 -5.13
N ARG A 63 3.95 9.86 -5.41
CA ARG A 63 3.76 11.27 -5.02
C ARG A 63 2.59 11.47 -4.07
N TYR A 64 1.41 10.99 -4.47
CA TYR A 64 0.18 11.20 -3.72
C TYR A 64 -0.15 9.95 -2.89
N ILE A 65 -0.20 10.11 -1.57
CA ILE A 65 -0.31 9.00 -0.63
C ILE A 65 -1.54 9.21 0.25
N VAL A 66 -2.42 8.20 0.32
CA VAL A 66 -3.51 8.23 1.29
C VAL A 66 -2.92 8.03 2.69
N SER A 67 -3.10 9.03 3.54
CA SER A 67 -2.60 9.03 4.92
C SER A 67 -3.68 8.67 5.93
N ARG A 68 -4.92 9.08 5.69
CA ARG A 68 -6.08 8.83 6.57
C ARG A 68 -7.35 8.65 5.78
N VAL A 69 -8.29 7.91 6.37
CA VAL A 69 -9.66 7.77 5.87
C VAL A 69 -10.64 8.03 7.01
N TRP A 70 -11.70 8.79 6.75
CA TRP A 70 -12.82 9.01 7.67
C TRP A 70 -14.14 8.55 7.07
N ARG A 71 -15.06 8.13 7.92
CA ARG A 71 -16.46 7.94 7.52
C ARG A 71 -17.10 9.30 7.32
N ALA A 72 -17.78 9.49 6.19
CA ALA A 72 -18.21 10.82 5.79
C ALA A 72 -19.31 11.42 6.66
N ARG A 73 -20.19 10.59 7.25
CA ARG A 73 -21.37 11.05 7.99
C ARG A 73 -21.05 11.65 9.36
N ASP A 74 -19.93 11.27 9.97
CA ASP A 74 -19.63 11.58 11.38
C ASP A 74 -18.14 11.79 11.68
N ASP A 75 -17.30 11.88 10.64
CA ASP A 75 -15.86 12.09 10.79
C ASP A 75 -15.15 11.05 11.67
N LEU A 76 -15.72 9.85 11.76
CA LEU A 76 -15.07 8.75 12.45
C LEU A 76 -13.80 8.35 11.70
N ILE A 77 -12.64 8.42 12.36
CA ILE A 77 -11.38 7.91 11.80
C ILE A 77 -11.53 6.41 11.55
N CYS A 78 -11.32 5.99 10.30
CA CYS A 78 -11.43 4.59 9.84
C CYS A 78 -10.06 3.97 9.63
N ALA A 79 -9.13 4.70 8.99
CA ALA A 79 -7.80 4.22 8.71
C ALA A 79 -6.74 5.32 8.90
N SER A 80 -5.54 4.92 9.29
CA SER A 80 -4.37 5.80 9.40
C SER A 80 -3.10 5.03 9.04
N GLY A 81 -2.29 5.60 8.16
CA GLY A 81 -1.05 5.01 7.67
C GLY A 81 0.16 5.89 7.88
N SER A 82 1.34 5.26 7.94
CA SER A 82 2.62 5.98 7.89
C SER A 82 2.89 6.44 6.45
N VAL A 83 3.12 7.74 6.27
CA VAL A 83 3.37 8.36 4.94
C VAL A 83 4.73 9.05 4.83
N THR A 84 5.58 8.89 5.85
CA THR A 84 6.94 9.42 5.89
C THR A 84 7.79 8.78 4.78
N ARG A 85 8.52 9.59 4.00
CA ARG A 85 9.46 9.10 2.98
C ARG A 85 10.90 9.38 3.36
N LEU A 86 11.68 8.31 3.50
CA LEU A 86 13.07 8.37 3.93
C LEU A 86 13.95 9.11 2.92
N SER A 87 13.70 8.94 1.62
CA SER A 87 14.47 9.61 0.57
C SER A 87 14.32 11.12 0.59
N LEU A 88 13.10 11.62 0.85
CA LEU A 88 12.83 13.06 0.96
C LEU A 88 13.45 13.66 2.21
N ILE A 89 13.47 12.92 3.33
CA ILE A 89 14.16 13.35 4.55
C ILE A 89 15.69 13.40 4.33
N ALA A 90 16.25 12.43 3.62
CA ALA A 90 17.69 12.29 3.46
C ALA A 90 18.29 13.00 2.23
N GLY A 91 17.45 13.44 1.28
CA GLY A 91 17.88 13.97 -0.02
C GLY A 91 18.58 12.93 -0.92
N LYS A 92 18.53 11.65 -0.56
CA LYS A 92 19.15 10.52 -1.25
C LYS A 92 18.49 9.22 -0.85
N TYR A 93 18.72 8.16 -1.62
CA TYR A 93 18.25 6.83 -1.24
C TYR A 93 19.00 6.34 0.01
N VAL A 94 18.24 6.05 1.07
CA VAL A 94 18.77 5.52 2.34
C VAL A 94 18.11 4.21 2.78
N GLY A 95 17.08 3.76 2.06
CA GLY A 95 16.30 2.58 2.43
C GLY A 95 14.90 2.60 1.81
N LYS A 96 14.12 1.55 2.08
CA LYS A 96 12.69 1.50 1.76
C LYS A 96 11.90 2.04 2.95
N ASP A 97 10.76 2.67 2.68
CA ASP A 97 9.94 3.30 3.72
C ASP A 97 9.21 2.28 4.61
N ASP A 98 8.95 1.07 4.10
CA ASP A 98 8.28 -0.06 4.78
C ASP A 98 7.05 0.36 5.64
N PRO A 99 5.94 0.77 5.00
CA PRO A 99 4.84 1.45 5.68
C PRO A 99 3.97 0.50 6.52
N VAL A 100 3.33 1.07 7.54
CA VAL A 100 2.30 0.43 8.38
C VAL A 100 0.94 1.11 8.19
N MET A 101 -0.14 0.36 8.44
CA MET A 101 -1.52 0.82 8.33
C MET A 101 -2.36 0.23 9.46
N ILE A 102 -3.19 1.07 10.09
CA ILE A 102 -4.24 0.64 11.01
C ILE A 102 -5.59 0.89 10.36
N VAL A 103 -6.47 -0.11 10.37
CA VAL A 103 -7.84 -0.03 9.86
C VAL A 103 -8.81 -0.49 10.94
N ARG A 104 -9.83 0.32 11.23
CA ARG A 104 -10.97 -0.05 12.07
C ARG A 104 -12.03 -0.70 11.19
N ALA A 105 -12.60 -1.80 11.66
CA ALA A 105 -13.60 -2.58 10.93
C ALA A 105 -14.94 -2.63 11.66
N GLN A 106 -15.99 -3.03 10.94
CA GLN A 106 -17.36 -3.26 11.45
C GLN A 106 -18.14 -1.99 11.87
N HIS A 107 -19.41 -2.17 12.24
CA HIS A 107 -20.30 -1.11 12.77
C HIS A 107 -20.41 0.13 11.88
N GLY A 108 -20.80 -0.09 10.61
CA GLY A 108 -20.87 0.95 9.59
C GLY A 108 -19.49 1.38 9.08
N LEU A 109 -18.48 0.55 9.29
CA LEU A 109 -17.19 0.54 8.61
C LEU A 109 -17.06 -0.79 7.86
N PRO A 110 -16.15 -0.92 6.88
CA PRO A 110 -15.92 -2.17 6.18
C PRO A 110 -15.71 -3.33 7.15
N ALA A 111 -16.35 -4.47 6.88
CA ALA A 111 -16.18 -5.69 7.64
C ALA A 111 -14.73 -6.20 7.51
N VAL A 112 -14.29 -7.04 8.44
CA VAL A 112 -12.94 -7.65 8.36
C VAL A 112 -12.72 -8.33 7.00
N GLY A 113 -13.72 -9.06 6.48
CA GLY A 113 -13.65 -9.67 5.15
C GLY A 113 -13.48 -8.66 4.02
N GLU A 114 -14.15 -7.51 4.09
CA GLU A 114 -14.04 -6.43 3.07
C GLU A 114 -12.69 -5.72 3.14
N VAL A 115 -12.12 -5.56 4.34
CA VAL A 115 -10.75 -5.05 4.54
C VAL A 115 -9.72 -6.01 3.92
N LEU A 116 -9.96 -7.32 4.01
CA LEU A 116 -9.04 -8.35 3.53
C LEU A 116 -9.21 -8.68 2.04
N ALA A 117 -10.41 -8.51 1.48
CA ALA A 117 -10.76 -8.88 0.11
C ALA A 117 -9.81 -8.31 -0.97
N PRO A 118 -9.34 -7.05 -0.90
CA PRO A 118 -8.39 -6.51 -1.89
C PRO A 118 -7.06 -7.26 -1.95
N PHE A 119 -6.69 -7.97 -0.89
CA PHE A 119 -5.45 -8.73 -0.79
C PHE A 119 -5.60 -10.19 -1.26
N MET A 120 -6.78 -10.59 -1.76
CA MET A 120 -6.95 -11.87 -2.47
C MET A 120 -6.28 -11.89 -3.86
N HIS A 121 -5.70 -10.76 -4.28
CA HIS A 121 -4.89 -10.58 -5.48
C HIS A 121 -3.57 -9.88 -5.14
N SER A 122 -2.56 -10.04 -6.00
CA SER A 122 -1.28 -9.32 -5.87
C SER A 122 -1.19 -8.17 -6.88
N TYR A 123 -0.74 -7.00 -6.44
CA TYR A 123 -0.48 -5.83 -7.30
C TYR A 123 0.97 -5.38 -7.15
N LEU A 124 1.45 -4.61 -8.13
CA LEU A 124 2.82 -4.11 -8.14
C LEU A 124 2.97 -2.90 -7.22
N VAL A 125 4.04 -2.91 -6.43
CA VAL A 125 4.42 -1.81 -5.53
C VAL A 125 5.89 -1.45 -5.76
N ALA A 126 6.21 -0.17 -5.63
CA ALA A 126 7.58 0.34 -5.74
C ALA A 126 8.37 0.02 -4.47
N GLY A 127 9.63 -0.40 -4.63
CA GLY A 127 10.55 -0.69 -3.53
C GLY A 127 11.46 -1.86 -3.88
N TRP A 128 11.09 -3.05 -3.41
CA TRP A 128 11.78 -4.34 -3.63
C TRP A 128 13.33 -4.21 -3.59
N MET A 129 14.09 -4.83 -4.50
CA MET A 129 15.55 -4.74 -4.45
C MET A 129 16.03 -3.29 -4.55
N ARG A 130 16.87 -2.88 -3.59
CA ARG A 130 17.49 -1.53 -3.50
C ARG A 130 16.52 -0.35 -3.57
N GLY A 131 15.22 -0.55 -3.37
CA GLY A 131 14.24 0.53 -3.50
C GLY A 131 14.09 1.03 -4.93
N SER A 132 14.44 0.20 -5.93
CA SER A 132 14.59 0.61 -7.33
C SER A 132 13.79 -0.27 -8.29
N HIS A 133 12.91 -1.12 -7.77
CA HIS A 133 12.15 -2.05 -8.59
C HIS A 133 10.66 -2.03 -8.24
N TRP A 134 9.84 -2.27 -9.26
CA TRP A 134 8.47 -2.72 -9.07
C TRP A 134 8.50 -4.18 -8.64
N GLY A 135 7.74 -4.54 -7.61
CA GLY A 135 7.60 -5.91 -7.14
C GLY A 135 6.17 -6.23 -6.72
N PRO A 136 5.73 -7.49 -6.84
CA PRO A 136 4.39 -7.87 -6.44
C PRO A 136 4.27 -7.90 -4.91
N LEU A 137 3.26 -7.24 -4.36
CA LEU A 137 2.97 -7.31 -2.93
C LEU A 137 2.38 -8.68 -2.60
N MET A 138 3.07 -9.44 -1.76
CA MET A 138 2.70 -10.80 -1.37
C MET A 138 2.11 -10.83 0.04
N PRO A 139 0.81 -11.15 0.20
CA PRO A 139 0.22 -11.38 1.52
C PRO A 139 0.72 -12.70 2.11
N VAL A 140 1.31 -12.63 3.30
CA VAL A 140 1.92 -13.76 4.00
C VAL A 140 1.55 -13.76 5.47
N GLY A 141 1.49 -14.96 6.06
CA GLY A 141 1.44 -15.10 7.51
C GLY A 141 2.77 -14.65 8.14
N LEU A 142 2.73 -14.33 9.42
CA LEU A 142 3.83 -13.78 10.21
C LEU A 142 5.08 -14.67 10.15
N LYS A 143 4.92 -15.99 10.18
CA LYS A 143 6.04 -16.96 10.04
C LYS A 143 6.80 -16.84 8.72
N ASP A 144 6.14 -16.34 7.68
CA ASP A 144 6.64 -16.23 6.32
C ASP A 144 6.99 -14.77 5.96
N ALA A 145 6.90 -13.84 6.92
CA ALA A 145 7.22 -12.42 6.78
C ALA A 145 8.73 -12.15 6.75
N ARG A 146 9.42 -12.78 5.79
CA ARG A 146 10.87 -12.69 5.57
C ARG A 146 11.19 -12.44 4.10
N CYS A 147 12.07 -11.48 3.84
CA CYS A 147 12.56 -11.19 2.50
C CYS A 147 13.73 -12.13 2.17
N THR A 148 13.72 -12.72 0.97
CA THR A 148 14.75 -13.69 0.54
C THR A 148 15.24 -13.39 -0.87
N LEU A 149 14.59 -13.92 -1.89
CA LEU A 149 14.98 -13.75 -3.29
C LEU A 149 14.85 -12.27 -3.68
N PHE A 150 15.96 -11.69 -4.11
CA PHE A 150 16.02 -10.29 -4.56
C PHE A 150 15.50 -9.32 -3.49
N ASP A 151 15.78 -9.60 -2.22
CA ASP A 151 15.30 -8.83 -1.06
C ASP A 151 13.77 -8.72 -1.00
N GLY A 152 13.05 -9.77 -1.42
CA GLY A 152 11.59 -9.78 -1.36
C GLY A 152 10.96 -11.13 -1.77
N PRO A 153 9.93 -11.12 -2.65
CA PRO A 153 9.16 -9.94 -3.10
C PRO A 153 8.57 -9.16 -1.90
N PRO A 154 8.11 -7.90 -2.08
CA PRO A 154 7.50 -7.12 -1.00
C PRO A 154 6.46 -7.93 -0.24
N ARG A 155 6.50 -7.90 1.10
CA ARG A 155 5.61 -8.69 1.96
C ARG A 155 4.63 -7.78 2.69
N ILE A 156 3.43 -8.30 2.91
CA ILE A 156 2.45 -7.70 3.81
C ILE A 156 1.90 -8.76 4.76
N VAL A 157 1.77 -8.37 6.02
CA VAL A 157 1.12 -9.15 7.10
C VAL A 157 -0.10 -8.36 7.57
N ALA A 158 -1.18 -9.05 7.95
CA ALA A 158 -2.36 -8.45 8.54
C ALA A 158 -2.66 -9.13 9.89
N LEU A 159 -2.58 -8.34 10.97
CA LEU A 159 -2.87 -8.79 12.33
C LEU A 159 -4.17 -8.13 12.81
N GLY A 160 -5.12 -8.96 13.24
CA GLY A 160 -6.38 -8.53 13.84
C GLY A 160 -6.37 -8.67 15.35
N PHE A 161 -7.02 -7.74 16.02
CA PHE A 161 -7.25 -7.76 17.46
C PHE A 161 -8.49 -6.94 17.80
N GLN A 162 -9.03 -7.16 18.99
CA GLN A 162 -10.07 -6.31 19.58
C GLN A 162 -9.42 -5.37 20.59
N VAL A 163 -9.93 -4.15 20.71
CA VAL A 163 -9.48 -3.17 21.71
C VAL A 163 -10.59 -2.97 22.74
N ALA A 164 -10.27 -3.21 24.01
CA ALA A 164 -11.17 -2.99 25.14
C ALA A 164 -10.39 -2.23 26.23
N ASP A 165 -11.00 -1.18 26.78
CA ASP A 165 -10.42 -0.38 27.88
C ASP A 165 -8.97 0.09 27.66
N GLY A 166 -8.63 0.42 26.41
CA GLY A 166 -7.30 0.91 26.04
C GLY A 166 -6.22 -0.17 25.85
N ALA A 167 -6.59 -1.46 25.94
CA ALA A 167 -5.69 -2.59 25.74
C ALA A 167 -6.17 -3.52 24.61
N ILE A 168 -5.27 -4.37 24.11
CA ILE A 168 -5.66 -5.51 23.27
C ILE A 168 -6.41 -6.49 24.17
N ALA A 169 -7.60 -6.90 23.74
CA ALA A 169 -8.41 -7.87 24.48
C ALA A 169 -7.63 -9.19 24.66
N SER A 170 -7.76 -9.78 25.84
CA SER A 170 -7.12 -11.05 26.19
C SER A 170 -8.14 -12.19 26.25
N ASP A 171 -7.65 -13.43 26.12
CA ASP A 171 -8.40 -14.64 26.42
C ASP A 171 -8.54 -14.88 27.93
N ASP A 172 -9.18 -15.98 28.31
CA ASP A 172 -9.46 -16.36 29.71
C ASP A 172 -8.17 -16.54 30.55
N ASP A 173 -7.02 -16.79 29.91
CA ASP A 173 -5.71 -16.93 30.55
C ASP A 173 -4.93 -15.59 30.59
N GLY A 174 -5.55 -14.49 30.17
CA GLY A 174 -4.96 -13.16 30.14
C GLY A 174 -4.01 -12.91 28.96
N LYS A 175 -3.95 -13.82 27.97
CA LYS A 175 -3.07 -13.69 26.81
C LYS A 175 -3.74 -12.83 25.72
N PRO A 176 -3.03 -11.85 25.13
CA PRO A 176 -3.57 -11.02 24.05
C PRO A 176 -4.08 -11.85 22.87
N MET A 177 -5.31 -11.60 22.46
CA MET A 177 -5.94 -12.24 21.30
C MET A 177 -5.55 -11.53 20.01
N ILE A 178 -4.64 -12.15 19.26
CA ILE A 178 -4.17 -11.65 17.97
C ILE A 178 -4.38 -12.72 16.91
N THR A 179 -5.00 -12.35 15.80
CA THR A 179 -5.23 -13.22 14.65
C THR A 179 -4.33 -12.83 13.49
N ASP A 180 -3.61 -13.78 12.90
CA ASP A 180 -2.92 -13.60 11.63
C ASP A 180 -3.87 -13.89 10.48
N PHE A 181 -4.38 -12.82 9.84
CA PHE A 181 -5.39 -12.95 8.80
C PHE A 181 -4.85 -13.52 7.49
N PHE A 182 -3.55 -13.36 7.18
CA PHE A 182 -2.98 -13.87 5.94
C PHE A 182 -2.37 -15.27 6.07
N ALA A 183 -2.31 -15.81 7.30
CA ALA A 183 -2.07 -17.24 7.57
C ALA A 183 -3.30 -18.13 7.24
N ASP A 184 -3.96 -17.86 6.11
CA ASP A 184 -5.15 -18.57 5.65
C ASP A 184 -4.94 -19.09 4.20
N PRO A 185 -5.49 -20.28 3.86
CA PRO A 185 -5.44 -20.84 2.50
C PRO A 185 -6.10 -19.96 1.42
N ALA A 186 -7.07 -19.11 1.76
CA ALA A 186 -7.74 -18.20 0.82
C ALA A 186 -6.76 -17.26 0.10
N PHE A 187 -5.64 -16.91 0.74
CA PHE A 187 -4.59 -16.07 0.15
C PHE A 187 -3.54 -16.86 -0.65
N ALA A 188 -3.70 -18.18 -0.81
CA ALA A 188 -2.77 -18.99 -1.59
C ALA A 188 -2.74 -18.59 -3.07
N LEU A 189 -3.88 -18.14 -3.62
CA LEU A 189 -3.94 -17.64 -4.98
C LEU A 189 -3.10 -16.37 -5.15
N ALA A 190 -3.30 -15.36 -4.28
CA ALA A 190 -2.51 -14.14 -4.27
C ALA A 190 -1.00 -14.41 -4.15
N ARG A 191 -0.60 -15.36 -3.29
CA ARG A 191 0.80 -15.79 -3.17
C ARG A 191 1.34 -16.42 -4.46
N LYS A 192 0.54 -17.27 -5.12
CA LYS A 192 0.91 -17.88 -6.40
C LYS A 192 1.03 -16.85 -7.52
N GLU A 193 0.13 -15.87 -7.57
CA GLU A 193 0.18 -14.74 -8.51
C GLU A 193 1.43 -13.89 -8.28
N ALA A 194 1.72 -13.54 -7.02
CA ALA A 194 2.92 -12.78 -6.67
C ALA A 194 4.20 -13.49 -7.14
N LEU A 195 4.29 -14.82 -7.00
CA LEU A 195 5.44 -15.57 -7.52
C LEU A 195 5.56 -15.52 -9.05
N LYS A 196 4.43 -15.60 -9.77
CA LYS A 196 4.42 -15.48 -11.23
C LYS A 196 4.88 -14.09 -11.68
N TYR A 197 4.36 -13.03 -11.05
CA TYR A 197 4.73 -11.65 -11.35
C TYR A 197 6.19 -11.38 -11.02
N ALA A 198 6.68 -11.88 -9.88
CA ALA A 198 8.08 -11.75 -9.51
C ALA A 198 8.99 -12.41 -10.55
N ALA A 199 8.67 -13.64 -10.97
CA ALA A 199 9.44 -14.33 -12.01
C ALA A 199 9.43 -13.59 -13.35
N MET A 200 8.28 -13.02 -13.74
CA MET A 200 8.17 -12.22 -14.95
C MET A 200 9.04 -10.96 -14.88
N LEU A 201 8.93 -10.17 -13.80
CA LEU A 201 9.68 -8.92 -13.64
C LEU A 201 11.18 -9.19 -13.60
N ARG A 202 11.61 -10.25 -12.92
CA ARG A 202 13.03 -10.61 -12.84
C ARG A 202 13.64 -11.00 -14.18
N ARG A 203 12.86 -11.52 -15.14
CA ARG A 203 13.35 -11.84 -16.48
C ARG A 203 13.61 -10.60 -17.34
N MET A 204 13.07 -9.43 -16.96
CA MET A 204 13.33 -8.16 -17.63
C MET A 204 14.68 -7.55 -17.23
N GLY A 205 15.24 -7.96 -16.08
CA GLY A 205 16.47 -7.37 -15.55
C GLY A 205 16.28 -5.92 -15.12
N GLU A 206 17.24 -5.07 -15.47
CA GLU A 206 17.30 -3.66 -15.06
C GLU A 206 16.59 -2.71 -16.04
N PHE A 207 15.70 -3.24 -16.87
CA PHE A 207 14.91 -2.48 -17.83
C PHE A 207 13.54 -2.12 -17.25
N GLU A 208 13.04 -0.94 -17.62
CA GLU A 208 11.68 -0.52 -17.26
C GLU A 208 10.65 -1.41 -17.99
N PRO A 209 9.52 -1.77 -17.34
CA PRO A 209 9.07 -1.32 -16.03
C PRO A 209 9.46 -2.26 -14.87
N ALA A 210 10.43 -3.18 -15.00
CA ALA A 210 10.88 -3.95 -13.83
C ALA A 210 11.68 -3.08 -12.85
N ARG A 211 12.56 -2.22 -13.39
CA ARG A 211 13.15 -1.10 -12.68
C ARG A 211 12.15 0.07 -12.58
N LEU A 212 12.25 0.87 -11.51
CA LEU A 212 11.51 2.12 -11.39
C LEU A 212 11.96 3.14 -12.46
N GLY A 213 11.08 4.10 -12.72
CA GLY A 213 11.30 5.19 -13.67
C GLY A 213 12.36 6.19 -13.18
N VAL A 214 12.78 7.07 -14.10
CA VAL A 214 13.91 8.00 -13.90
C VAL A 214 13.79 8.87 -12.65
N GLU A 215 12.60 9.36 -12.30
CA GLU A 215 12.40 10.23 -11.12
C GLU A 215 12.77 9.52 -9.82
N SER A 216 12.39 8.26 -9.68
CA SER A 216 12.77 7.43 -8.52
C SER A 216 14.24 6.99 -8.57
N MET A 217 14.84 6.99 -9.76
CA MET A 217 16.25 6.66 -9.96
C MET A 217 17.19 7.88 -9.83
N GLU A 218 16.66 9.10 -9.66
CA GLU A 218 17.45 10.32 -9.49
C GLU A 218 18.43 10.22 -8.31
N TYR A 219 18.07 9.43 -7.30
CA TYR A 219 18.90 9.17 -6.12
C TYR A 219 19.87 7.98 -6.26
N THR A 220 20.13 7.52 -7.49
CA THR A 220 20.95 6.34 -7.78
C THR A 220 22.19 6.67 -8.63
N THR A 221 22.77 5.69 -9.32
CA THR A 221 23.98 5.83 -10.14
C THR A 221 23.74 6.43 -11.53
N LEU A 222 22.48 6.51 -11.99
CA LEU A 222 22.17 7.01 -13.33
C LEU A 222 22.71 8.43 -13.61
N PRO A 223 22.59 9.42 -12.72
CA PRO A 223 23.19 10.74 -12.92
C PRO A 223 24.71 10.69 -13.16
N GLN A 224 25.43 9.80 -12.46
CA GLN A 224 26.88 9.64 -12.62
C GLN A 224 27.25 9.05 -13.99
N VAL A 225 26.42 8.13 -14.50
CA VAL A 225 26.61 7.53 -15.82
C VAL A 225 26.37 8.55 -16.92
N ILE A 226 25.31 9.37 -16.81
CA ILE A 226 25.01 10.44 -17.76
C ILE A 226 26.17 11.45 -17.80
N GLU A 227 26.64 11.90 -16.62
CA GLU A 227 27.77 12.83 -16.53
C GLU A 227 29.05 12.26 -17.16
N LYS A 228 29.34 10.96 -16.93
CA LYS A 228 30.48 10.26 -17.55
C LYS A 228 30.38 10.19 -19.08
N LEU A 229 29.17 10.10 -19.62
CA LEU A 229 28.93 9.91 -21.06
C LEU A 229 28.61 11.22 -21.79
N LYS A 230 28.50 12.35 -21.08
CA LYS A 230 28.01 13.63 -21.63
C LYS A 230 28.70 14.06 -22.92
N GLU A 231 30.02 13.91 -23.01
CA GLU A 231 30.82 14.32 -24.18
C GLU A 231 30.71 13.35 -25.36
N ARG A 232 30.16 12.14 -25.13
CA ARG A 232 29.99 11.10 -26.16
C ARG A 232 28.61 11.12 -26.81
N PHE A 233 27.66 11.88 -26.28
CA PHE A 233 26.36 12.07 -26.91
C PHE A 233 26.51 13.03 -28.09
N THR A 234 26.01 12.62 -29.26
CA THR A 234 25.96 13.43 -30.47
C THR A 234 24.50 13.71 -30.86
N PRO A 235 24.20 14.85 -31.51
CA PRO A 235 22.89 15.08 -32.12
C PRO A 235 22.52 13.96 -33.10
N ILE A 236 21.22 13.70 -33.24
CA ILE A 236 20.65 12.80 -34.26
C ILE A 236 20.40 13.59 -35.53
#